data_AF-A0A9D6PMG1-F1
#
_entry.id   AF-A0A9D6PMG1-F1
#
_cell.length_a   1.000
_cell.length_b   1.000
_cell.length_c   1.000
_cell.angle_alpha   90.00
_cell.angle_beta   90.00
_cell.angle_gamma   90.00
#
_symmetry.space_group_name_H-M   'P 1'
#
loop_
_entity.id
_entity.type
_entity.pdbx_description
1 polymer ?
#
loop_
_entity_poly.entity_id
_entity_poly.type
_entity_poly.pdbx_seq_one_letter_code
_entity_poly.pdbx_strand_id
1 'polypeptide(L)'
;MNLVIVESPTKAKTLGRFLGSDYQIEASMGHVRDLPENKLGIDVEHDFAPEYVVAEKKKDIVAGLHKAAKTAEKVILATDPDREGEAISWHIATLLDKVPTERITFHEITESAIKAALAAPGTINMQLVDAQQARRILDRLVGYKLSPLLWRKVRKGLSAGRVQSVAVRLIVEREREILAFKPEEYWEILAQFEGFTAGLVNVKIVTKDEADKIVAELTKAEFKVSDVATKEIKRSPYSPFTTSTLQQAAANLFGWTAKRTMQVAQNLYEQGLITYHRTDSTNLAAQAVEQVRKFIGDQYGEKYLPEGPRIYKTKSKVAQEAHEAIRPTQVSGSSDQGSDRDQQRLFELIWKRFVACQMSEALYEQTAVDITACLPAGRAGEYVFRANGNKQVFDGWQKLYEREEGVELPALTVGQILTLLGLVPSQHFTQPPPRFNEASLIKALEEFGIGRPSTYAPIISTIQDRQYVEKVDKKFQPTNLGFAVNDFLITNFPTIFEYQFTAKMEDELDEVANGTKQWVPVIKEFYDPFAKLLTKVGETAERVKVAVEETDEICPDDGGKLVVRIGRFGKFLACANFPKCKFTKPFAKKIDMKCPKCKEGDVIFRRTRSM
;
A
#
# COMPACT_ATOMS: atom_id res chain seq x y z
N MET A 1 -13.22 41.94 5.59
CA MET A 1 -13.17 40.56 6.11
C MET A 1 -12.81 39.65 4.94
N ASN A 2 -11.81 38.79 5.12
CA ASN A 2 -11.35 37.87 4.07
C ASN A 2 -12.06 36.53 4.22
N LEU A 3 -12.38 35.87 3.11
CA LEU A 3 -12.99 34.53 3.11
C LEU A 3 -11.92 33.47 2.85
N VAL A 4 -11.67 32.58 3.80
CA VAL A 4 -10.80 31.42 3.64
C VAL A 4 -11.64 30.20 3.28
N ILE A 5 -11.29 29.47 2.23
CA ILE A 5 -11.98 28.24 1.83
C ILE A 5 -11.04 27.04 1.94
N VAL A 6 -11.48 26.01 2.64
CA VAL A 6 -10.79 24.73 2.84
C VAL A 6 -11.68 23.55 2.43
N GLU A 7 -11.14 22.33 2.39
CA GLU A 7 -11.91 21.16 1.97
C GLU A 7 -12.79 20.58 3.05
N SER A 8 -12.38 20.63 4.33
CA SER A 8 -13.04 19.92 5.41
C SER A 8 -13.47 20.85 6.57
N PRO A 9 -14.57 20.53 7.27
CA PRO A 9 -14.98 21.27 8.47
C PRO A 9 -13.95 21.21 9.60
N THR A 10 -13.25 20.07 9.75
CA THR A 10 -12.21 19.93 10.78
C THR A 10 -11.07 20.91 10.51
N LYS A 11 -10.59 20.97 9.26
CA LYS A 11 -9.57 21.92 8.83
C LYS A 11 -10.03 23.36 9.05
N ALA A 12 -11.28 23.68 8.72
CA ALA A 12 -11.86 25.01 8.97
C ALA A 12 -11.82 25.37 10.47
N LYS A 13 -12.24 24.45 11.34
CA LYS A 13 -12.21 24.62 12.79
C LYS A 13 -10.80 24.78 13.34
N THR A 14 -9.83 24.03 12.82
CA THR A 14 -8.43 24.12 13.25
C THR A 14 -7.82 25.46 12.84
N LEU A 15 -8.01 25.89 11.58
CA LEU A 15 -7.54 27.21 11.12
C LEU A 15 -8.19 28.36 11.88
N GLY A 16 -9.47 28.23 12.25
CA GLY A 16 -10.18 29.22 13.07
C GLY A 16 -9.63 29.41 14.48
N ARG A 17 -8.75 28.51 14.97
CA ARG A 17 -8.02 28.72 16.24
C ARG A 17 -6.82 29.66 16.07
N PHE A 18 -6.27 29.75 14.87
CA PHE A 18 -5.09 30.55 14.55
C PHE A 18 -5.46 31.88 13.89
N LEU A 19 -6.57 31.89 13.17
CA LEU A 19 -7.10 33.04 12.46
C LEU A 19 -8.12 33.78 13.34
N GLY A 20 -7.94 35.08 13.50
CA GLY A 20 -8.83 35.95 14.28
C GLY A 20 -10.11 36.33 13.53
N SER A 21 -10.83 37.31 14.09
CA SER A 21 -12.13 37.81 13.59
C SER A 21 -12.07 38.44 12.18
N ASP A 22 -10.88 38.69 11.64
CA ASP A 22 -10.69 39.27 10.32
C ASP A 22 -10.98 38.27 9.17
N TYR A 23 -11.12 36.99 9.50
CA TYR A 23 -11.33 35.89 8.55
C TYR A 23 -12.66 35.16 8.81
N GLN A 24 -13.45 35.00 7.76
CA GLN A 24 -14.52 33.99 7.71
C GLN A 24 -13.94 32.73 7.07
N ILE A 25 -14.21 31.55 7.64
CA ILE A 25 -13.66 30.28 7.14
C ILE A 25 -14.82 29.34 6.77
N GLU A 26 -14.83 28.88 5.52
CA GLU A 26 -15.86 28.00 4.98
C GLU A 26 -15.25 26.70 4.42
N ALA A 27 -16.03 25.63 4.39
CA ALA A 27 -15.61 24.33 3.88
C ALA A 27 -16.35 23.96 2.58
N SER A 28 -15.60 23.61 1.53
CA SER A 28 -16.15 23.15 0.24
C SER A 28 -16.67 21.70 0.26
N MET A 29 -16.27 20.94 1.30
CA MET A 29 -16.52 19.50 1.42
C MET A 29 -15.89 18.71 0.26
N GLY A 30 -14.71 19.14 -0.23
CA GLY A 30 -13.98 18.57 -1.36
C GLY A 30 -14.35 19.18 -2.72
N HIS A 31 -14.37 18.38 -3.78
CA HIS A 31 -14.74 18.83 -5.13
C HIS A 31 -16.18 19.40 -5.18
N VAL A 32 -16.31 20.58 -5.78
CA VAL A 32 -17.60 21.28 -6.02
C VAL A 32 -18.11 21.10 -7.45
N ARG A 33 -17.23 20.75 -8.38
CA ARG A 33 -17.51 20.45 -9.79
C ARG A 33 -16.88 19.11 -10.17
N ASP A 34 -17.50 18.42 -11.11
CA ASP A 34 -16.96 17.22 -11.76
C ASP A 34 -17.54 17.08 -13.18
N LEU A 35 -17.03 16.13 -13.95
CA LEU A 35 -17.60 15.71 -15.21
C LEU A 35 -19.01 15.10 -15.00
N PRO A 36 -19.98 15.35 -15.90
CA PRO A 36 -21.34 14.82 -15.82
C PRO A 36 -21.39 13.31 -15.54
N GLU A 37 -22.34 12.87 -14.72
CA GLU A 37 -22.48 11.44 -14.35
C GLU A 37 -22.96 10.58 -15.54
N ASN A 38 -23.84 11.12 -16.39
CA ASN A 38 -24.59 10.34 -17.39
C ASN A 38 -24.10 10.49 -18.83
N LYS A 39 -23.04 11.27 -19.08
CA LYS A 39 -22.42 11.42 -20.41
C LYS A 39 -20.90 11.48 -20.28
N LEU A 40 -20.19 11.32 -21.40
CA LEU A 40 -18.72 11.34 -21.40
C LEU A 40 -18.19 12.63 -20.77
N GLY A 41 -18.75 13.79 -21.17
CA GLY A 41 -18.38 15.11 -20.65
C GLY A 41 -17.01 15.59 -21.13
N ILE A 42 -16.47 14.98 -22.19
CA ILE A 42 -15.16 15.31 -22.77
C ILE A 42 -15.38 15.41 -24.28
N ASP A 43 -15.00 16.55 -24.85
CA ASP A 43 -15.01 16.75 -26.29
C ASP A 43 -13.70 16.24 -26.89
N VAL A 44 -13.74 15.02 -27.44
CA VAL A 44 -12.55 14.37 -28.02
C VAL A 44 -12.13 14.96 -29.37
N GLU A 45 -12.97 15.81 -29.99
CA GLU A 45 -12.67 16.47 -31.27
C GLU A 45 -12.01 17.83 -31.06
N HIS A 46 -12.30 18.49 -29.94
CA HIS A 46 -11.76 19.80 -29.57
C HIS A 46 -10.84 19.71 -28.35
N ASP A 47 -9.65 19.16 -28.54
CA ASP A 47 -8.55 19.12 -27.56
C ASP A 47 -8.94 18.55 -26.17
N PHE A 48 -9.85 17.58 -26.14
CA PHE A 48 -10.33 16.93 -24.92
C PHE A 48 -10.98 17.91 -23.93
N ALA A 49 -11.58 19.00 -24.40
CA ALA A 49 -12.20 20.01 -23.56
C ALA A 49 -13.23 19.38 -22.60
N PRO A 50 -13.05 19.52 -21.27
CA PRO A 50 -13.95 18.94 -20.29
C PRO A 50 -15.16 19.84 -20.04
N GLU A 51 -16.34 19.23 -19.98
CA GLU A 51 -17.55 19.87 -19.47
C GLU A 51 -17.64 19.61 -17.97
N TYR A 52 -17.36 20.63 -17.15
CA TYR A 52 -17.51 20.54 -15.71
C TYR A 52 -18.84 21.11 -15.25
N VAL A 53 -19.60 20.31 -14.49
CA VAL A 53 -20.88 20.69 -13.90
C VAL A 53 -20.78 20.73 -12.37
N VAL A 54 -21.61 21.56 -11.73
CA VAL A 54 -21.76 21.53 -10.27
C VAL A 54 -22.49 20.24 -9.90
N ALA A 55 -21.90 19.45 -9.00
CA ALA A 55 -22.53 18.22 -8.54
C ALA A 55 -23.84 18.54 -7.78
N GLU A 56 -24.90 17.76 -8.00
CA GLU A 56 -26.23 18.03 -7.43
C GLU A 56 -26.18 18.21 -5.90
N LYS A 57 -25.42 17.33 -5.23
CA LYS A 57 -25.23 17.33 -3.78
C LYS A 57 -24.40 18.51 -3.25
N LYS A 58 -23.84 19.34 -4.14
CA LYS A 58 -22.97 20.48 -3.82
C LYS A 58 -23.60 21.83 -4.09
N LYS A 59 -24.82 21.88 -4.65
CA LYS A 59 -25.51 23.13 -4.98
C LYS A 59 -25.66 24.06 -3.78
N ASP A 60 -26.10 23.53 -2.63
CA ASP A 60 -26.29 24.34 -1.41
C ASP A 60 -24.96 24.90 -0.88
N ILE A 61 -23.90 24.09 -0.93
CA ILE A 61 -22.55 24.52 -0.55
C ILE A 61 -22.07 25.64 -1.47
N VAL A 62 -22.20 25.46 -2.79
CA VAL A 62 -21.80 26.48 -3.77
C VAL A 62 -22.59 27.76 -3.60
N ALA A 63 -23.90 27.69 -3.32
CA ALA A 63 -24.72 28.86 -3.00
C ALA A 63 -24.23 29.58 -1.74
N GLY A 64 -23.85 28.83 -0.70
CA GLY A 64 -23.22 29.35 0.51
C GLY A 64 -21.90 30.07 0.23
N LEU A 65 -21.00 29.45 -0.55
CA LEU A 65 -19.72 30.05 -0.95
C LEU A 65 -19.91 31.34 -1.73
N HIS A 66 -20.84 31.39 -2.69
CA HIS A 66 -21.19 32.62 -3.40
C HIS A 66 -21.70 33.71 -2.47
N LYS A 67 -22.53 33.35 -1.47
CA LYS A 67 -23.05 34.32 -0.50
C LYS A 67 -21.92 34.92 0.34
N ALA A 68 -21.02 34.08 0.86
CA ALA A 68 -19.88 34.52 1.65
C ALA A 68 -18.89 35.36 0.82
N ALA A 69 -18.63 34.96 -0.42
CA ALA A 69 -17.70 35.65 -1.32
C ALA A 69 -18.18 37.06 -1.71
N LYS A 70 -19.49 37.30 -1.80
CA LYS A 70 -20.06 38.64 -2.11
C LYS A 70 -19.73 39.71 -1.06
N THR A 71 -19.52 39.31 0.19
CA THR A 71 -19.20 40.21 1.30
C THR A 71 -17.71 40.23 1.64
N ALA A 72 -16.92 39.37 1.00
CA ALA A 72 -15.50 39.25 1.24
C ALA A 72 -14.72 40.26 0.39
N GLU A 73 -13.64 40.80 0.95
CA GLU A 73 -12.71 41.67 0.21
C GLU A 73 -11.89 40.86 -0.80
N LYS A 74 -11.45 39.67 -0.38
CA LYS A 74 -10.81 38.64 -1.20
C LYS A 74 -11.11 37.24 -0.67
N VAL A 75 -10.89 36.24 -1.53
CA VAL A 75 -11.00 34.82 -1.22
C VAL A 75 -9.61 34.19 -1.15
N ILE A 76 -9.30 33.53 -0.06
CA ILE A 76 -8.05 32.80 0.18
C ILE A 76 -8.34 31.31 0.08
N LEU A 77 -7.75 30.66 -0.91
CA LEU A 77 -7.89 29.24 -1.17
C LEU A 77 -6.80 28.49 -0.40
N ALA A 78 -7.22 27.72 0.61
CA ALA A 78 -6.35 27.06 1.59
C ALA A 78 -6.46 25.52 1.50
N THR A 79 -6.59 25.01 0.27
CA THR A 79 -6.64 23.57 -0.01
C THR A 79 -5.29 22.90 0.21
N ASP A 80 -5.30 21.57 0.28
CA ASP A 80 -4.15 20.71 0.42
C ASP A 80 -3.10 20.99 -0.68
N PRO A 81 -1.80 20.78 -0.38
CA PRO A 81 -0.70 21.12 -1.28
C PRO A 81 -0.43 20.00 -2.30
N ASP A 82 -1.48 19.40 -2.86
CA ASP A 82 -1.37 18.40 -3.92
C ASP A 82 -2.20 18.81 -5.16
N ARG A 83 -2.05 18.05 -6.25
CA ARG A 83 -2.80 18.31 -7.50
C ARG A 83 -4.32 18.23 -7.33
N GLU A 84 -4.82 17.46 -6.36
CA GLU A 84 -6.25 17.36 -6.07
C GLU A 84 -6.75 18.65 -5.40
N GLY A 85 -6.04 19.12 -4.38
CA GLY A 85 -6.29 20.41 -3.73
C GLY A 85 -6.22 21.57 -4.71
N GLU A 86 -5.23 21.58 -5.61
CA GLU A 86 -5.08 22.64 -6.61
C GLU A 86 -6.26 22.69 -7.59
N ALA A 87 -6.74 21.52 -8.05
CA ALA A 87 -7.93 21.43 -8.89
C ALA A 87 -9.21 21.86 -8.14
N ILE A 88 -9.34 21.55 -6.85
CA ILE A 88 -10.46 22.05 -6.02
C ILE A 88 -10.42 23.58 -5.95
N SER A 89 -9.24 24.15 -5.65
CA SER A 89 -9.01 25.60 -5.64
C SER A 89 -9.40 26.24 -6.96
N TRP A 90 -8.94 25.68 -8.09
CA TRP A 90 -9.30 26.15 -9.43
C TRP A 90 -10.81 26.09 -9.71
N HIS A 91 -11.47 24.98 -9.36
CA HIS A 91 -12.91 24.85 -9.54
C HIS A 91 -13.70 25.89 -8.74
N ILE A 92 -13.27 26.17 -7.51
CA ILE A 92 -13.89 27.18 -6.64
C ILE A 92 -13.64 28.58 -7.21
N ALA A 93 -12.39 28.91 -7.58
CA ALA A 93 -12.06 30.20 -8.21
C ALA A 93 -12.88 30.45 -9.47
N THR A 94 -13.02 29.44 -10.34
CA THR A 94 -13.83 29.53 -11.57
C THR A 94 -15.31 29.79 -11.26
N LEU A 95 -15.85 29.24 -10.15
CA LEU A 95 -17.23 29.54 -9.75
C LEU A 95 -17.36 30.97 -9.20
N LEU A 96 -16.33 31.45 -8.50
CA LEU A 96 -16.31 32.75 -7.83
C LEU A 96 -15.68 33.87 -8.68
N ASP A 97 -15.52 33.69 -10.00
CA ASP A 97 -14.80 34.46 -11.04
C ASP A 97 -14.79 36.01 -10.94
N LYS A 98 -15.66 36.61 -10.11
CA LYS A 98 -15.74 38.06 -9.88
C LYS A 98 -15.09 38.53 -8.58
N VAL A 99 -14.46 37.65 -7.81
CA VAL A 99 -13.84 37.98 -6.52
C VAL A 99 -12.34 37.71 -6.59
N PRO A 100 -11.47 38.65 -6.15
CA PRO A 100 -10.03 38.41 -6.11
C PRO A 100 -9.70 37.15 -5.31
N THR A 101 -8.92 36.24 -5.90
CA THR A 101 -8.51 34.98 -5.28
C THR A 101 -7.01 34.90 -5.05
N GLU A 102 -6.60 34.46 -3.87
CA GLU A 102 -5.22 34.14 -3.49
C GLU A 102 -5.13 32.65 -3.12
N ARG A 103 -3.96 32.03 -3.32
CA ARG A 103 -3.71 30.62 -3.00
C ARG A 103 -2.63 30.51 -1.92
N ILE A 104 -2.92 29.86 -0.80
CA ILE A 104 -1.92 29.59 0.24
C ILE A 104 -1.67 28.10 0.36
N THR A 105 -0.41 27.66 0.42
CA THR A 105 -0.01 26.25 0.56
C THR A 105 0.73 26.03 1.87
N PHE A 106 0.46 24.91 2.54
CA PHE A 106 1.14 24.53 3.79
C PHE A 106 1.17 23.01 3.94
N HIS A 107 2.26 22.48 4.50
CA HIS A 107 2.48 21.04 4.68
C HIS A 107 2.21 20.56 6.12
N GLU A 108 1.92 21.48 7.03
CA GLU A 108 1.45 21.22 8.39
C GLU A 108 0.49 22.35 8.83
N ILE A 109 -0.41 22.03 9.76
CA ILE A 109 -1.41 22.97 10.26
C ILE A 109 -0.97 23.49 11.63
N THR A 110 0.05 24.35 11.61
CA THR A 110 0.60 25.04 12.78
C THR A 110 0.41 26.56 12.66
N GLU A 111 0.33 27.28 13.77
CA GLU A 111 0.12 28.74 13.75
C GLU A 111 1.20 29.45 12.92
N SER A 112 2.47 29.04 13.08
CA SER A 112 3.60 29.58 12.31
C SER A 112 3.49 29.30 10.82
N ALA A 113 3.16 28.06 10.43
CA ALA A 113 3.04 27.69 9.02
C ALA A 113 1.89 28.44 8.34
N ILE A 114 0.73 28.57 9.00
CA ILE A 114 -0.42 29.29 8.46
C ILE A 114 -0.13 30.78 8.32
N LYS A 115 0.48 31.42 9.32
CA LYS A 115 0.88 32.84 9.23
C LYS A 115 1.91 33.08 8.12
N ALA A 116 2.89 32.20 7.97
CA ALA A 116 3.87 32.28 6.89
C ALA A 116 3.20 32.17 5.51
N ALA A 117 2.27 31.23 5.35
CA ALA A 117 1.54 31.05 4.09
C ALA A 117 0.64 32.25 3.73
N LEU A 118 0.04 32.90 4.73
CA LEU A 118 -0.77 34.13 4.55
C LEU A 118 0.07 35.38 4.25
N ALA A 119 1.33 35.42 4.70
CA ALA A 119 2.24 36.53 4.44
C ALA A 119 2.77 36.54 2.99
N ALA A 120 2.77 35.39 2.33
CA ALA A 120 3.25 35.22 0.96
C ALA A 120 2.29 34.33 0.14
N PRO A 121 1.06 34.80 -0.16
CA PRO A 121 0.12 34.05 -0.97
C PRO A 121 0.63 33.94 -2.40
N GLY A 122 0.45 32.75 -2.99
CA GLY A 122 0.67 32.49 -4.40
C GLY A 122 -0.59 32.64 -5.24
N THR A 123 -0.49 32.16 -6.47
CA THR A 123 -1.62 32.00 -7.40
C THR A 123 -1.88 30.51 -7.63
N ILE A 124 -3.02 30.20 -8.25
CA ILE A 124 -3.32 28.81 -8.62
C ILE A 124 -2.26 28.31 -9.61
N ASN A 125 -1.63 27.18 -9.28
CA ASN A 125 -0.68 26.51 -10.13
C ASN A 125 -1.43 25.73 -11.22
N MET A 126 -1.52 26.31 -12.42
CA MET A 126 -2.21 25.69 -13.55
C MET A 126 -1.55 24.39 -14.03
N GLN A 127 -0.24 24.18 -13.82
CA GLN A 127 0.41 22.92 -14.18
C GLN A 127 -0.12 21.75 -13.33
N LEU A 128 -0.33 21.97 -12.03
CA LEU A 128 -0.94 20.98 -11.13
C LEU A 128 -2.42 20.73 -11.48
N VAL A 129 -3.16 21.79 -11.82
CA VAL A 129 -4.55 21.67 -12.29
C VAL A 129 -4.61 20.83 -13.56
N ASP A 130 -3.76 21.14 -14.54
CA ASP A 130 -3.69 20.42 -15.81
C ASP A 130 -3.34 18.94 -15.61
N ALA A 131 -2.41 18.63 -14.70
CA ALA A 131 -2.06 17.25 -14.37
C ALA A 131 -3.24 16.48 -13.75
N GLN A 132 -3.99 17.11 -12.85
CA GLN A 132 -5.19 16.52 -12.26
C GLN A 132 -6.29 16.31 -13.32
N GLN A 133 -6.51 17.33 -14.15
CA GLN A 133 -7.48 17.30 -15.24
C GLN A 133 -7.16 16.21 -16.26
N ALA A 134 -5.90 16.12 -16.70
CA ALA A 134 -5.41 15.08 -17.57
C ALA A 134 -5.69 13.69 -17.01
N ARG A 135 -5.36 13.47 -15.74
CA ARG A 135 -5.66 12.21 -15.04
C ARG A 135 -7.17 11.92 -15.04
N ARG A 136 -7.99 12.90 -14.69
CA ARG A 136 -9.46 12.76 -14.62
C ARG A 136 -10.07 12.43 -15.98
N ILE A 137 -9.61 13.10 -17.03
CA ILE A 137 -10.00 12.88 -18.43
C ILE A 137 -9.58 11.49 -18.89
N LEU A 138 -8.32 11.11 -18.67
CA LEU A 138 -7.79 9.81 -19.01
C LEU A 138 -8.60 8.67 -18.38
N ASP A 139 -8.83 8.74 -17.07
CA ASP A 139 -9.60 7.73 -16.34
C ASP A 139 -11.05 7.66 -16.83
N ARG A 140 -11.64 8.82 -17.20
CA ARG A 140 -12.98 8.89 -17.80
C ARG A 140 -13.03 8.26 -19.20
N LEU A 141 -12.05 8.53 -20.06
CA LEU A 141 -11.96 7.97 -21.41
C LEU A 141 -11.86 6.44 -21.34
N VAL A 142 -10.94 5.91 -20.53
CA VAL A 142 -10.80 4.46 -20.34
C VAL A 142 -12.06 3.87 -19.74
N GLY A 143 -12.55 4.41 -18.63
CA GLY A 143 -13.72 3.89 -17.93
C GLY A 143 -14.97 3.87 -18.80
N TYR A 144 -15.30 4.99 -19.46
CA TYR A 144 -16.54 5.14 -20.23
C TYR A 144 -16.51 4.35 -21.55
N LYS A 145 -15.34 4.21 -22.18
CA LYS A 145 -15.21 3.52 -23.47
C LYS A 145 -14.97 2.01 -23.32
N LEU A 146 -14.19 1.57 -22.33
CA LEU A 146 -13.87 0.16 -22.14
C LEU A 146 -14.92 -0.62 -21.35
N SER A 147 -15.63 0.00 -20.41
CA SER A 147 -16.65 -0.71 -19.61
C SER A 147 -17.78 -1.32 -20.46
N PRO A 148 -18.36 -0.62 -21.45
CA PRO A 148 -19.36 -1.22 -22.35
C PRO A 148 -18.83 -2.42 -23.14
N LEU A 149 -17.54 -2.44 -23.49
CA LEU A 149 -16.92 -3.59 -24.13
C LEU A 149 -16.85 -4.77 -23.17
N LEU A 150 -16.38 -4.56 -21.93
CA LEU A 150 -16.39 -5.60 -20.90
C LEU A 150 -17.80 -6.12 -20.60
N TRP A 151 -18.83 -5.27 -20.69
CA TRP A 151 -20.21 -5.69 -20.51
C TRP A 151 -20.68 -6.67 -21.57
N ARG A 152 -20.31 -6.41 -22.84
CA ARG A 152 -20.66 -7.25 -23.98
C ARG A 152 -19.83 -8.55 -24.00
N LYS A 153 -18.54 -8.46 -23.70
CA LYS A 153 -17.58 -9.57 -23.88
C LYS A 153 -17.29 -10.37 -22.61
N VAL A 154 -17.62 -9.89 -21.41
CA VAL A 154 -17.38 -10.61 -20.15
C VAL A 154 -18.65 -10.68 -19.31
N ARG A 155 -19.03 -9.57 -18.65
CA ARG A 155 -20.21 -9.50 -17.75
C ARG A 155 -20.73 -8.07 -17.65
N LYS A 156 -22.05 -7.90 -17.63
CA LYS A 156 -22.69 -6.59 -17.39
C LYS A 156 -22.31 -6.03 -16.00
N GLY A 157 -22.16 -4.71 -15.91
CA GLY A 157 -21.88 -4.00 -14.66
C GLY A 157 -20.40 -3.96 -14.26
N LEU A 158 -19.50 -4.46 -15.10
CA LEU A 158 -18.05 -4.33 -14.89
C LEU A 158 -17.56 -2.92 -15.16
N SER A 159 -16.43 -2.57 -14.58
CA SER A 159 -15.78 -1.32 -14.91
C SER A 159 -14.29 -1.54 -15.06
N ALA A 160 -13.73 -0.94 -16.11
CA ALA A 160 -12.31 -0.93 -16.34
C ALA A 160 -11.67 0.30 -15.68
N GLY A 161 -10.38 0.23 -15.45
CA GLY A 161 -9.57 1.37 -15.07
C GLY A 161 -8.11 1.02 -15.28
N ARG A 162 -7.34 1.93 -15.86
CA ARG A 162 -5.96 1.69 -16.29
C ARG A 162 -5.11 1.09 -15.16
N VAL A 163 -5.06 1.80 -14.04
CA VAL A 163 -4.24 1.43 -12.88
C VAL A 163 -4.83 0.25 -12.12
N GLN A 164 -6.16 0.18 -11.97
CA GLN A 164 -6.82 -0.91 -11.26
C GLN A 164 -6.64 -2.26 -11.97
N SER A 165 -6.75 -2.29 -13.31
CA SER A 165 -6.55 -3.50 -14.10
C SER A 165 -5.14 -4.06 -13.94
N VAL A 166 -4.14 -3.17 -13.86
CA VAL A 166 -2.75 -3.58 -13.61
C VAL A 166 -2.54 -4.13 -12.20
N ALA A 167 -3.18 -3.55 -11.19
CA ALA A 167 -3.14 -4.11 -9.83
C ALA A 167 -3.78 -5.51 -9.76
N VAL A 168 -4.87 -5.75 -10.51
CA VAL A 168 -5.46 -7.09 -10.65
C VAL A 168 -4.48 -8.03 -11.35
N ARG A 169 -3.79 -7.57 -12.40
CA ARG A 169 -2.78 -8.35 -13.13
C ARG A 169 -1.66 -8.85 -12.22
N LEU A 170 -1.09 -8.00 -11.37
CA LEU A 170 -0.06 -8.41 -10.39
C LEU A 170 -0.53 -9.59 -9.53
N ILE A 171 -1.77 -9.52 -9.04
CA ILE A 171 -2.35 -10.56 -8.18
C ILE A 171 -2.65 -11.83 -8.98
N VAL A 172 -3.14 -11.71 -10.22
CA VAL A 172 -3.40 -12.85 -11.11
C VAL A 172 -2.11 -13.57 -11.51
N GLU A 173 -1.05 -12.83 -11.86
CA GLU A 173 0.25 -13.41 -12.19
C GLU A 173 0.86 -14.14 -10.98
N ARG A 174 0.81 -13.53 -9.78
CA ARG A 174 1.23 -14.20 -8.54
C ARG A 174 0.44 -15.48 -8.28
N GLU A 175 -0.87 -15.48 -8.50
CA GLU A 175 -1.68 -16.70 -8.32
C GLU A 175 -1.30 -17.78 -9.34
N ARG A 176 -0.96 -17.41 -10.58
CA ARG A 176 -0.45 -18.35 -11.58
C ARG A 176 0.89 -18.94 -11.20
N GLU A 177 1.81 -18.14 -10.67
CA GLU A 177 3.09 -18.63 -10.13
C GLU A 177 2.85 -19.67 -9.04
N ILE A 178 1.93 -19.39 -8.11
CA ILE A 178 1.56 -20.32 -7.02
C ILE A 178 0.96 -21.61 -7.56
N LEU A 179 0.04 -21.53 -8.54
CA LEU A 179 -0.63 -22.70 -9.11
C LEU A 179 0.30 -23.56 -9.97
N ALA A 180 1.28 -22.94 -10.64
CA ALA A 180 2.28 -23.64 -11.45
C ALA A 180 3.45 -24.21 -10.62
N PHE A 181 3.60 -23.75 -9.37
CA PHE A 181 4.69 -24.15 -8.49
C PHE A 181 4.59 -25.63 -8.10
N LYS A 182 5.68 -26.35 -8.26
CA LYS A 182 5.84 -27.74 -7.83
C LYS A 182 6.77 -27.77 -6.63
N PRO A 183 6.30 -28.10 -5.43
CA PRO A 183 7.16 -28.21 -4.26
C PRO A 183 8.25 -29.25 -4.46
N GLU A 184 9.50 -28.86 -4.23
CA GLU A 184 10.65 -29.75 -4.18
C GLU A 184 10.94 -30.10 -2.71
N GLU A 185 11.13 -31.40 -2.46
CA GLU A 185 11.56 -31.91 -1.16
C GLU A 185 13.03 -31.57 -0.91
N TYR A 186 13.34 -31.19 0.32
CA TYR A 186 14.71 -31.11 0.80
C TYR A 186 14.77 -31.44 2.29
N TRP A 187 15.94 -31.85 2.77
CA TRP A 187 16.15 -32.18 4.17
C TRP A 187 17.20 -31.26 4.78
N GLU A 188 16.91 -30.81 6.00
CA GLU A 188 17.87 -30.13 6.85
C GLU A 188 18.26 -31.04 8.01
N ILE A 189 19.55 -31.12 8.30
CA ILE A 189 20.07 -31.83 9.46
C ILE A 189 20.61 -30.79 10.43
N LEU A 190 20.02 -30.74 11.63
CA LEU A 190 20.50 -29.92 12.73
C LEU A 190 21.27 -30.81 13.72
N ALA A 191 22.49 -30.41 14.07
CA ALA A 191 23.24 -30.98 15.19
C ALA A 191 22.98 -30.16 16.46
N GLN A 192 22.65 -30.85 17.55
CA GLN A 192 22.45 -30.27 18.87
C GLN A 192 23.73 -30.44 19.69
N PHE A 193 24.23 -29.34 20.22
CA PHE A 193 25.36 -29.27 21.13
C PHE A 193 24.93 -28.62 22.45
N GLU A 194 25.80 -28.62 23.44
CA GLU A 194 25.53 -27.95 24.70
C GLU A 194 25.36 -26.43 24.48
N GLY A 195 24.14 -25.93 24.69
CA GLY A 195 23.81 -24.51 24.62
C GLY A 195 23.49 -23.94 23.24
N PHE A 196 23.59 -24.73 22.14
CA PHE A 196 23.27 -24.23 20.80
C PHE A 196 23.01 -25.35 19.77
N THR A 197 22.50 -24.97 18.60
CA THR A 197 22.30 -25.86 17.45
C THR A 197 23.03 -25.34 16.22
N ALA A 198 23.55 -26.25 15.40
CA ALA A 198 24.18 -25.92 14.12
C ALA A 198 23.51 -26.68 12.98
N GLY A 199 23.33 -26.06 11.82
CA GLY A 199 22.78 -26.71 10.62
C GLY A 199 23.87 -27.14 9.66
N LEU A 200 23.70 -28.29 8.99
CA LEU A 200 24.59 -28.75 7.92
C LEU A 200 24.49 -27.80 6.70
N VAL A 201 25.61 -27.28 6.19
CA VAL A 201 25.60 -26.23 5.14
C VAL A 201 26.31 -26.57 3.84
N ASN A 202 27.22 -27.57 3.83
CA ASN A 202 28.05 -27.86 2.66
C ASN A 202 27.51 -29.00 1.78
N VAL A 203 26.33 -29.53 2.09
CA VAL A 203 25.66 -30.60 1.33
C VAL A 203 24.19 -30.26 1.16
N LYS A 204 23.67 -30.37 -0.07
CA LYS A 204 22.23 -30.30 -0.34
C LYS A 204 21.65 -31.71 -0.27
N ILE A 205 20.61 -31.91 0.55
CA ILE A 205 19.96 -33.21 0.76
C ILE A 205 18.58 -33.14 0.14
N VAL A 206 18.29 -34.01 -0.83
CA VAL A 206 17.03 -33.98 -1.61
C VAL A 206 16.14 -35.19 -1.36
N THR A 207 16.63 -36.21 -0.65
CA THR A 207 15.83 -37.38 -0.28
C THR A 207 16.03 -37.80 1.17
N LYS A 208 15.03 -38.51 1.71
CA LYS A 208 15.12 -39.13 3.04
C LYS A 208 16.28 -40.13 3.14
N ASP A 209 16.49 -40.96 2.12
CA ASP A 209 17.56 -41.96 2.13
C ASP A 209 18.95 -41.34 2.21
N GLU A 210 19.16 -40.19 1.57
CA GLU A 210 20.39 -39.40 1.72
C GLU A 210 20.52 -38.84 3.14
N ALA A 211 19.45 -38.27 3.70
CA ALA A 211 19.44 -37.75 5.06
C ALA A 211 19.78 -38.86 6.08
N ASP A 212 19.13 -40.01 5.97
CA ASP A 212 19.31 -41.15 6.87
C ASP A 212 20.75 -41.72 6.77
N LYS A 213 21.31 -41.78 5.55
CA LYS A 213 22.72 -42.15 5.34
C LYS A 213 23.65 -41.16 6.06
N ILE A 214 23.50 -39.87 5.80
CA ILE A 214 24.34 -38.81 6.39
C ILE A 214 24.24 -38.87 7.93
N VAL A 215 23.04 -39.00 8.49
CA VAL A 215 22.84 -39.15 9.95
C VAL A 215 23.59 -40.38 10.49
N ALA A 216 23.51 -41.53 9.80
CA ALA A 216 24.22 -42.73 10.19
C ALA A 216 25.76 -42.60 10.12
N GLU A 217 26.28 -41.73 9.26
CA GLU A 217 27.71 -41.37 9.24
C GLU A 217 28.08 -40.43 10.41
N LEU A 218 27.27 -39.39 10.61
CA LEU A 218 27.49 -38.34 11.60
C LEU A 218 27.41 -38.84 13.05
N THR A 219 26.61 -39.87 13.34
CA THR A 219 26.58 -40.52 14.67
C THR A 219 27.93 -41.12 15.09
N LYS A 220 28.84 -41.34 14.14
CA LYS A 220 30.18 -41.89 14.37
C LYS A 220 31.28 -40.84 14.24
N ALA A 221 30.91 -39.57 14.01
CA ALA A 221 31.84 -38.49 13.80
C ALA A 221 32.25 -37.82 15.11
N GLU A 222 33.48 -37.30 15.15
CA GLU A 222 33.88 -36.32 16.16
C GLU A 222 33.61 -34.92 15.60
N PHE A 223 32.97 -34.05 16.39
CA PHE A 223 32.66 -32.69 15.97
C PHE A 223 33.70 -31.73 16.53
N LYS A 224 34.35 -30.98 15.64
CA LYS A 224 35.43 -30.06 16.00
C LYS A 224 35.16 -28.68 15.40
N VAL A 225 35.29 -27.65 16.22
CA VAL A 225 35.23 -26.25 15.76
C VAL A 225 36.39 -26.01 14.79
N SER A 226 36.09 -25.69 13.53
CA SER A 226 37.08 -25.43 12.49
C SER A 226 37.31 -23.94 12.25
N ASP A 227 36.28 -23.11 12.43
CA ASP A 227 36.38 -21.66 12.29
C ASP A 227 35.44 -20.94 13.25
N VAL A 228 35.88 -19.78 13.75
CA VAL A 228 35.08 -18.85 14.54
C VAL A 228 35.30 -17.45 14.00
N ALA A 229 34.30 -16.92 13.30
CA ALA A 229 34.34 -15.60 12.70
C ALA A 229 33.37 -14.66 13.40
N THR A 230 33.91 -13.62 14.05
CA THR A 230 33.14 -12.57 14.70
C THR A 230 33.26 -11.27 13.91
N LYS A 231 32.13 -10.61 13.66
CA LYS A 231 32.10 -9.30 13.00
C LYS A 231 31.09 -8.36 13.65
N GLU A 232 31.44 -7.09 13.68
CA GLU A 232 30.50 -6.02 14.04
C GLU A 232 29.55 -5.74 12.85
N ILE A 233 28.25 -5.76 13.10
CA ILE A 233 27.22 -5.33 12.16
C ILE A 233 26.53 -4.09 12.71
N LYS A 234 26.38 -3.11 11.84
CA LYS A 234 25.57 -1.91 12.09
C LYS A 234 24.23 -2.03 11.39
N ARG A 235 23.15 -1.73 12.11
CA ARG A 235 21.81 -1.61 11.54
C ARG A 235 21.38 -0.16 11.59
N SER A 236 21.38 0.49 10.43
CA SER A 236 20.92 1.87 10.29
C SER A 236 19.41 1.98 10.53
N PRO A 237 18.94 3.10 11.08
CA PRO A 237 17.50 3.34 11.22
C PRO A 237 16.79 3.42 9.87
N TYR A 238 15.49 3.11 9.90
CA TYR A 238 14.62 3.31 8.75
C TYR A 238 14.44 4.81 8.45
N SER A 239 14.21 5.15 7.18
CA SER A 239 13.84 6.50 6.76
C SER A 239 12.53 6.96 7.43
N PRO A 240 12.29 8.28 7.54
CA PRO A 240 10.98 8.78 7.94
C PRO A 240 9.89 8.29 6.97
N PHE A 241 8.64 8.32 7.41
CA PHE A 241 7.55 7.75 6.63
C PHE A 241 7.25 8.56 5.37
N THR A 242 7.09 7.85 4.27
CA THR A 242 6.29 8.25 3.10
C THR A 242 4.89 7.64 3.23
N THR A 243 3.97 7.99 2.33
CA THR A 243 2.63 7.37 2.30
C THR A 243 2.69 5.87 2.12
N SER A 244 3.54 5.38 1.21
CA SER A 244 3.70 3.95 0.95
C SER A 244 4.19 3.21 2.19
N THR A 245 5.28 3.69 2.79
CA THR A 245 5.90 3.04 3.96
C THR A 245 5.04 3.13 5.22
N LEU A 246 4.24 4.19 5.39
CA LEU A 246 3.24 4.30 6.46
C LEU A 246 2.13 3.26 6.30
N GLN A 247 1.56 3.15 5.10
CA GLN A 247 0.51 2.18 4.83
C GLN A 247 1.01 0.74 5.00
N GLN A 248 2.23 0.43 4.54
CA GLN A 248 2.88 -0.87 4.74
C GLN A 248 3.06 -1.18 6.23
N ALA A 249 3.59 -0.25 7.03
CA ALA A 249 3.80 -0.44 8.45
C ALA A 249 2.48 -0.64 9.21
N ALA A 250 1.45 0.17 8.93
CA ALA A 250 0.13 0.03 9.53
C ALA A 250 -0.55 -1.29 9.15
N ALA A 251 -0.37 -1.77 7.91
CA ALA A 251 -0.87 -3.08 7.49
C ALA A 251 -0.19 -4.23 8.23
N ASN A 252 1.14 -4.18 8.39
CA ASN A 252 1.89 -5.23 9.07
C ASN A 252 1.65 -5.26 10.58
N LEU A 253 1.67 -4.10 11.24
CA LEU A 253 1.53 -4.00 12.70
C LEU A 253 0.08 -4.09 13.16
N PHE A 254 -0.85 -3.46 12.45
CA PHE A 254 -2.23 -3.30 12.91
C PHE A 254 -3.24 -4.12 12.09
N GLY A 255 -2.81 -4.73 10.98
CA GLY A 255 -3.71 -5.43 10.05
C GLY A 255 -4.68 -4.49 9.33
N TRP A 256 -4.38 -3.19 9.26
CA TRP A 256 -5.26 -2.19 8.67
C TRP A 256 -5.25 -2.25 7.14
N THR A 257 -6.36 -1.83 6.54
CA THR A 257 -6.41 -1.55 5.11
C THR A 257 -5.76 -0.21 4.80
N ALA A 258 -5.23 -0.05 3.60
CA ALA A 258 -4.70 1.24 3.14
C ALA A 258 -5.71 2.38 3.32
N LYS A 259 -6.99 2.12 3.04
CA LYS A 259 -8.09 3.09 3.23
C LYS A 259 -8.25 3.54 4.69
N ARG A 260 -8.20 2.60 5.65
CA ARG A 260 -8.29 2.94 7.09
C ARG A 260 -7.10 3.77 7.51
N THR A 261 -5.88 3.38 7.13
CA THR A 261 -4.66 4.13 7.46
C THR A 261 -4.74 5.58 6.95
N MET A 262 -5.16 5.77 5.70
CA MET A 262 -5.27 7.12 5.13
C MET A 262 -6.38 7.95 5.79
N GLN A 263 -7.52 7.35 6.16
CA GLN A 263 -8.56 8.06 6.90
C GLN A 263 -8.08 8.55 8.26
N VAL A 264 -7.36 7.72 9.01
CA VAL A 264 -6.81 8.08 10.32
C VAL A 264 -5.72 9.14 10.16
N ALA A 265 -4.84 9.01 9.16
CA ALA A 265 -3.81 10.00 8.88
C ALA A 265 -4.38 11.36 8.45
N GLN A 266 -5.44 11.39 7.63
CA GLN A 266 -6.16 12.61 7.28
C GLN A 266 -6.67 13.31 8.54
N ASN A 267 -7.30 12.57 9.46
CA ASN A 267 -7.82 13.14 10.70
C ASN A 267 -6.70 13.73 11.58
N LEU A 268 -5.55 13.05 11.68
CA LEU A 268 -4.39 13.56 12.42
C LEU A 268 -3.82 14.84 11.78
N TYR A 269 -3.73 14.88 10.45
CA TYR A 269 -3.26 16.06 9.71
C TYR A 269 -4.20 17.26 9.90
N GLU A 270 -5.51 17.07 9.75
CA GLU A 270 -6.51 18.14 9.91
C GLU A 270 -6.60 18.68 11.33
N GLN A 271 -6.20 17.89 12.33
CA GLN A 271 -6.04 18.30 13.73
C GLN A 271 -4.70 19.01 14.01
N GLY A 272 -3.78 19.07 13.04
CA GLY A 272 -2.46 19.68 13.18
C GLY A 272 -1.44 18.82 13.93
N LEU A 273 -1.66 17.50 14.04
CA LEU A 273 -0.78 16.60 14.80
C LEU A 273 0.37 16.04 13.95
N ILE A 274 0.16 15.84 12.65
CA ILE A 274 1.18 15.35 11.72
C ILE A 274 1.28 16.26 10.49
N THR A 275 2.41 16.16 9.78
CA THR A 275 2.57 16.75 8.45
C THR A 275 1.67 16.06 7.41
N TYR A 276 1.61 16.63 6.22
CA TYR A 276 0.77 16.14 5.14
C TYR A 276 1.10 14.68 4.78
N HIS A 277 0.07 13.83 4.84
CA HIS A 277 0.21 12.38 4.84
C HIS A 277 0.21 11.75 3.42
N ARG A 278 0.06 12.57 2.36
CA ARG A 278 0.19 12.16 0.94
C ARG A 278 1.50 12.70 0.37
N THR A 279 2.57 11.98 0.64
CA THR A 279 3.94 12.37 0.30
C THR A 279 4.75 11.15 -0.11
N ASP A 280 5.61 11.33 -1.10
CA ASP A 280 6.65 10.41 -1.56
C ASP A 280 8.04 10.85 -1.08
N SER A 281 8.12 11.93 -0.30
CA SER A 281 9.36 12.52 0.19
C SER A 281 9.77 11.93 1.54
N THR A 282 11.07 11.72 1.71
CA THR A 282 11.71 11.43 3.00
C THR A 282 12.41 12.64 3.60
N ASN A 283 12.25 13.82 2.99
CA ASN A 283 12.85 15.06 3.46
C ASN A 283 12.27 15.49 4.81
N LEU A 284 13.08 16.16 5.64
CA LEU A 284 12.66 16.71 6.93
C LEU A 284 13.11 18.17 7.00
N ALA A 285 12.24 19.06 7.44
CA ALA A 285 12.57 20.46 7.63
C ALA A 285 13.69 20.61 8.66
N ALA A 286 14.61 21.55 8.43
CA ALA A 286 15.76 21.78 9.31
C ALA A 286 15.34 22.02 10.77
N GLN A 287 14.27 22.80 10.98
CA GLN A 287 13.71 23.05 12.30
C GLN A 287 13.19 21.76 12.96
N ALA A 288 12.55 20.86 12.21
CA ALA A 288 12.08 19.59 12.75
C ALA A 288 13.25 18.67 13.14
N VAL A 289 14.31 18.64 12.32
CA VAL A 289 15.55 17.90 12.60
C VAL A 289 16.23 18.42 13.87
N GLU A 290 16.33 19.74 14.03
CA GLU A 290 16.88 20.34 15.24
C GLU A 290 16.07 19.96 16.49
N GLN A 291 14.75 20.07 16.43
CA GLN A 291 13.86 19.72 17.54
C GLN A 291 13.99 18.25 17.95
N VAL A 292 13.96 17.31 17.00
CA VAL A 292 14.04 15.87 17.33
C VAL A 292 15.42 15.49 17.83
N ARG A 293 16.50 16.09 17.31
CA ARG A 293 17.86 15.85 17.79
C ARG A 293 18.02 16.32 19.22
N LYS A 294 17.53 17.51 19.54
CA LYS A 294 17.49 18.02 20.92
C LYS A 294 16.72 17.07 21.84
N PHE A 295 15.53 16.65 21.43
CA PHE A 295 14.73 15.68 22.18
C PHE A 295 15.47 14.36 22.42
N ILE A 296 16.19 13.84 21.42
CA ILE A 296 16.97 12.60 21.57
C ILE A 296 18.09 12.76 22.59
N GLY A 297 18.85 13.86 22.52
CA GLY A 297 19.90 14.18 23.48
C GLY A 297 19.34 14.29 24.91
N ASP A 298 18.25 15.03 25.09
CA ASP A 298 17.63 15.28 26.40
C ASP A 298 17.01 14.01 27.02
N GLN A 299 16.33 13.17 26.22
CA GLN A 299 15.56 12.02 26.74
C GLN A 299 16.31 10.69 26.74
N TYR A 300 17.18 10.45 25.76
CA TYR A 300 17.88 9.17 25.62
C TYR A 300 19.38 9.27 25.92
N GLY A 301 19.95 10.48 25.82
CA GLY A 301 21.36 10.77 26.08
C GLY A 301 22.23 10.73 24.82
N GLU A 302 23.41 11.35 24.92
CA GLU A 302 24.35 11.57 23.80
C GLU A 302 24.69 10.32 22.98
N LYS A 303 24.77 9.13 23.60
CA LYS A 303 25.07 7.89 22.87
C LYS A 303 24.02 7.53 21.80
N TYR A 304 22.78 7.99 21.96
CA TYR A 304 21.70 7.78 20.99
C TYR A 304 21.59 8.90 19.95
N LEU A 305 22.36 9.98 20.10
CA LEU A 305 22.38 11.10 19.18
C LEU A 305 23.61 11.00 18.25
N PRO A 306 23.43 10.82 16.94
CA PRO A 306 24.54 10.86 15.99
C PRO A 306 25.17 12.25 15.93
N GLU A 307 26.48 12.32 15.65
CA GLU A 307 27.27 13.56 15.55
C GLU A 307 26.60 14.60 14.64
N GLY A 308 26.15 14.16 13.45
CA GLY A 308 25.42 15.00 12.49
C GLY A 308 23.97 14.54 12.25
N PRO A 309 23.12 15.41 11.66
CA PRO A 309 21.77 15.02 11.25
C PRO A 309 21.81 13.92 10.17
N ARG A 310 20.85 12.99 10.24
CA ARG A 310 20.70 11.95 9.22
C ARG A 310 19.85 12.47 8.07
N ILE A 311 20.38 12.40 6.86
CA ILE A 311 19.70 12.83 5.63
C ILE A 311 19.30 11.60 4.81
N TYR A 312 18.04 11.55 4.38
CA TYR A 312 17.48 10.45 3.60
C TYR A 312 17.19 10.92 2.17
N LYS A 313 17.73 10.20 1.19
CA LYS A 313 17.49 10.51 -0.23
C LYS A 313 16.08 10.09 -0.63
N THR A 314 15.29 11.05 -1.10
CA THR A 314 14.01 10.79 -1.74
C THR A 314 14.23 10.07 -3.07
N LYS A 315 13.52 8.96 -3.29
CA LYS A 315 13.63 8.16 -4.53
C LYS A 315 12.76 8.70 -5.67
N SER A 316 11.73 9.48 -5.35
CA SER A 316 10.80 10.02 -6.34
C SER A 316 11.47 11.10 -7.20
N LYS A 317 11.20 11.05 -8.51
CA LYS A 317 11.63 12.07 -9.49
C LYS A 317 10.79 13.35 -9.42
N VAL A 318 9.65 13.30 -8.74
CA VAL A 318 8.57 14.31 -8.79
C VAL A 318 8.44 15.06 -7.47
N ALA A 319 8.97 14.49 -6.38
CA ALA A 319 9.04 15.17 -5.10
C ALA A 319 9.86 16.45 -5.29
N GLN A 320 9.16 17.58 -5.45
CA GLN A 320 9.77 18.88 -5.24
C GLN A 320 10.30 18.85 -3.81
N GLU A 321 11.50 19.41 -3.59
CA GLU A 321 12.15 19.45 -2.27
C GLU A 321 11.29 20.12 -1.19
N ALA A 322 10.19 20.80 -1.59
CA ALA A 322 9.16 21.36 -0.74
C ALA A 322 8.26 20.32 -0.02
N HIS A 323 8.18 19.07 -0.49
CA HIS A 323 7.40 18.04 0.21
C HIS A 323 8.19 17.44 1.37
N GLU A 324 7.54 17.36 2.52
CA GLU A 324 8.11 16.78 3.73
C GLU A 324 7.63 15.34 3.94
N ALA A 325 8.41 14.55 4.68
CA ALA A 325 8.01 13.24 5.17
C ALA A 325 6.86 13.35 6.18
N ILE A 326 6.16 12.23 6.40
CA ILE A 326 5.12 12.10 7.41
C ILE A 326 5.79 12.00 8.79
N ARG A 327 5.64 13.05 9.59
CA ARG A 327 6.17 13.18 10.95
C ARG A 327 5.18 13.93 11.85
N PRO A 328 5.36 13.87 13.18
CA PRO A 328 4.66 14.77 14.08
C PRO A 328 5.01 16.24 13.79
N THR A 329 4.06 17.15 13.99
CA THR A 329 4.31 18.61 13.96
C THR A 329 5.10 19.08 15.18
N GLN A 330 5.01 18.35 16.29
CA GLN A 330 5.68 18.61 17.56
C GLN A 330 6.27 17.30 18.10
N VAL A 331 7.57 17.27 18.38
CA VAL A 331 8.24 16.06 18.89
C VAL A 331 8.16 15.93 20.42
N SER A 332 8.14 17.06 21.13
CA SER A 332 8.22 17.16 22.60
C SER A 332 6.90 16.85 23.32
N GLY A 333 5.87 16.41 22.60
CA GLY A 333 4.60 15.94 23.17
C GLY A 333 4.64 14.48 23.60
N SER A 334 3.54 14.00 24.19
CA SER A 334 3.32 12.56 24.38
C SER A 334 3.30 11.83 23.04
N SER A 335 3.79 10.59 22.98
CA SER A 335 3.60 9.70 21.83
C SER A 335 2.14 9.20 21.70
N ASP A 336 1.27 9.55 22.65
CA ASP A 336 -0.15 9.20 22.70
C ASP A 336 -1.03 10.42 22.40
N GLN A 337 -1.03 10.88 21.14
CA GLN A 337 -1.90 11.95 20.65
C GLN A 337 -2.98 11.41 19.73
N GLY A 338 -4.15 12.02 19.76
CA GLY A 338 -5.30 11.64 18.96
C GLY A 338 -6.58 11.59 19.78
N SER A 339 -7.72 11.68 19.09
CA SER A 339 -9.03 11.68 19.74
C SER A 339 -9.61 10.27 19.97
N ASP A 340 -9.02 9.25 19.35
CA ASP A 340 -9.44 7.85 19.48
C ASP A 340 -8.23 6.90 19.42
N ARG A 341 -8.49 5.62 19.74
CA ARG A 341 -7.45 4.58 19.81
C ARG A 341 -6.71 4.33 18.50
N ASP A 342 -7.38 4.46 17.35
CA ASP A 342 -6.71 4.30 16.07
C ASP A 342 -5.78 5.49 15.81
N GLN A 343 -6.25 6.72 16.07
CA GLN A 343 -5.41 7.91 15.96
C GLN A 343 -4.17 7.83 16.86
N GLN A 344 -4.34 7.43 18.11
CA GLN A 344 -3.24 7.21 19.06
C GLN A 344 -2.21 6.22 18.54
N ARG A 345 -2.65 5.04 18.07
CA ARG A 345 -1.74 4.01 17.52
C ARG A 345 -1.00 4.47 16.27
N LEU A 346 -1.68 5.19 15.36
CA LEU A 346 -1.03 5.67 14.15
C LEU A 346 -0.05 6.81 14.43
N PHE A 347 -0.42 7.72 15.33
CA PHE A 347 0.45 8.80 15.78
C PHE A 347 1.70 8.24 16.48
N GLU A 348 1.55 7.30 17.41
CA GLU A 348 2.68 6.64 18.08
C GLU A 348 3.63 5.99 17.07
N LEU A 349 3.09 5.30 16.05
CA LEU A 349 3.87 4.70 14.98
C LEU A 349 4.67 5.77 14.20
N ILE A 350 4.02 6.86 13.81
CA ILE A 350 4.65 7.99 13.09
C ILE A 350 5.74 8.63 13.96
N TRP A 351 5.45 8.87 15.23
CA TRP A 351 6.37 9.45 16.20
C TRP A 351 7.61 8.56 16.39
N LYS A 352 7.43 7.25 16.63
CA LYS A 352 8.54 6.29 16.79
C LYS A 352 9.43 6.24 15.55
N ARG A 353 8.84 6.29 14.35
CA ARG A 353 9.61 6.33 13.10
C ARG A 353 10.41 7.61 12.96
N PHE A 354 9.79 8.76 13.25
CA PHE A 354 10.44 10.06 13.16
C PHE A 354 11.61 10.21 14.14
N VAL A 355 11.43 9.83 15.41
CA VAL A 355 12.50 9.87 16.41
C VAL A 355 13.60 8.87 16.04
N ALA A 356 13.25 7.62 15.74
CA ALA A 356 14.22 6.58 15.37
C ALA A 356 15.08 6.97 14.16
N CYS A 357 14.51 7.64 13.16
CA CYS A 357 15.24 8.02 11.94
C CYS A 357 16.38 9.03 12.19
N GLN A 358 16.40 9.70 13.34
CA GLN A 358 17.48 10.61 13.74
C GLN A 358 18.37 10.05 14.88
N MET A 359 18.15 8.81 15.33
CA MET A 359 18.95 8.16 16.37
C MET A 359 20.19 7.44 15.81
N SER A 360 21.10 7.05 16.71
CA SER A 360 22.28 6.23 16.42
C SER A 360 21.91 4.83 15.89
N GLU A 361 22.84 4.20 15.17
CA GLU A 361 22.68 2.84 14.65
C GLU A 361 22.61 1.84 15.80
N ALA A 362 21.90 0.74 15.59
CA ALA A 362 22.03 -0.41 16.48
C ALA A 362 23.30 -1.19 16.09
N LEU A 363 24.07 -1.61 17.09
CA LEU A 363 25.32 -2.34 16.92
C LEU A 363 25.16 -3.77 17.43
N TYR A 364 25.63 -4.71 16.62
CA TYR A 364 25.56 -6.13 16.88
C TYR A 364 26.92 -6.77 16.67
N GLU A 365 27.21 -7.78 17.48
CA GLU A 365 28.30 -8.71 17.26
C GLU A 365 27.71 -10.00 16.70
N GLN A 366 27.98 -10.29 15.43
CA GLN A 366 27.56 -11.52 14.77
C GLN A 366 28.72 -12.51 14.76
N THR A 367 28.48 -13.69 15.31
CA THR A 367 29.45 -14.79 15.39
C THR A 367 28.97 -15.92 14.50
N ALA A 368 29.77 -16.33 13.53
CA ALA A 368 29.56 -17.55 12.77
C ALA A 368 30.58 -18.60 13.23
N VAL A 369 30.10 -19.81 13.51
CA VAL A 369 30.94 -20.92 13.96
C VAL A 369 30.77 -22.07 12.98
N ASP A 370 31.86 -22.47 12.34
CA ASP A 370 31.90 -23.68 11.52
C ASP A 370 32.46 -24.84 12.31
N ILE A 371 31.77 -25.98 12.20
CA ILE A 371 32.05 -27.21 12.92
C ILE A 371 32.20 -28.30 11.88
N THR A 372 33.40 -28.88 11.84
CA THR A 372 33.72 -30.00 10.99
C THR A 372 33.35 -31.30 11.69
N ALA A 373 32.60 -32.17 11.02
CA ALA A 373 32.39 -33.54 11.47
C ALA A 373 33.48 -34.46 10.89
N CYS A 374 34.43 -34.84 11.73
CA CYS A 374 35.54 -35.71 11.38
C CYS A 374 35.06 -37.18 11.39
N LEU A 375 34.93 -37.77 10.20
CA LEU A 375 34.57 -39.18 10.05
C LEU A 375 35.79 -40.10 10.28
N PRO A 376 35.60 -41.35 10.74
CA PRO A 376 36.68 -42.34 10.85
C PRO A 376 37.41 -42.59 9.51
N ALA A 377 38.72 -42.86 9.59
CA ALA A 377 39.61 -42.99 8.42
C ALA A 377 39.09 -43.97 7.35
N GLY A 378 39.11 -43.54 6.08
CA GLY A 378 38.75 -44.34 4.91
C GLY A 378 37.45 -43.95 4.18
N ARG A 379 36.77 -42.87 4.59
CA ARG A 379 35.61 -42.32 3.84
C ARG A 379 35.95 -40.97 3.21
N ALA A 380 35.43 -40.74 2.01
CA ALA A 380 35.52 -39.46 1.32
C ALA A 380 34.34 -38.56 1.71
N GLY A 381 34.63 -37.33 2.14
CA GLY A 381 33.64 -36.29 2.46
C GLY A 381 33.87 -35.68 3.84
N GLU A 382 33.89 -34.35 3.89
CA GLU A 382 33.92 -33.55 5.12
C GLU A 382 32.55 -32.90 5.27
N TYR A 383 31.84 -33.11 6.38
CA TYR A 383 30.56 -32.42 6.64
C TYR A 383 30.83 -31.18 7.50
N VAL A 384 30.24 -30.05 7.10
CA VAL A 384 30.41 -28.77 7.81
C VAL A 384 29.05 -28.28 8.30
N PHE A 385 28.97 -28.11 9.61
CA PHE A 385 27.84 -27.50 10.30
C PHE A 385 28.15 -26.04 10.60
N ARG A 386 27.14 -25.17 10.52
CA ARG A 386 27.25 -23.76 10.87
C ARG A 386 26.23 -23.37 11.92
N ALA A 387 26.69 -22.70 12.97
CA ALA A 387 25.87 -21.99 13.93
C ALA A 387 26.07 -20.48 13.78
N ASN A 388 25.01 -19.69 13.92
CA ASN A 388 25.08 -18.24 13.87
C ASN A 388 24.56 -17.65 15.18
N GLY A 389 25.38 -16.83 15.84
CA GLY A 389 25.04 -16.05 17.01
C GLY A 389 24.92 -14.57 16.68
N ASN A 390 24.08 -13.86 17.42
CA ASN A 390 23.89 -12.43 17.29
C ASN A 390 23.68 -11.79 18.66
N LYS A 391 24.69 -11.07 19.13
CA LYS A 391 24.66 -10.34 20.40
C LYS A 391 24.46 -8.85 20.17
N GLN A 392 23.46 -8.25 20.80
CA GLN A 392 23.23 -6.82 20.70
C GLN A 392 24.20 -6.05 21.60
N VAL A 393 25.11 -5.29 21.01
CA VAL A 393 26.10 -4.48 21.73
C VAL A 393 25.51 -3.13 22.11
N PHE A 394 24.72 -2.54 21.21
CA PHE A 394 24.05 -1.27 21.43
C PHE A 394 22.70 -1.24 20.71
N ASP A 395 21.65 -0.80 21.40
CA ASP A 395 20.29 -0.84 20.86
C ASP A 395 19.94 0.35 19.95
N GLY A 396 20.66 1.47 20.03
CA GLY A 396 20.49 2.60 19.13
C GLY A 396 19.01 2.98 18.94
N TRP A 397 18.61 3.20 17.69
CA TRP A 397 17.22 3.50 17.31
C TRP A 397 16.21 2.40 17.65
N GLN A 398 16.63 1.14 17.83
CA GLN A 398 15.74 0.02 18.15
C GLN A 398 15.22 0.08 19.58
N LYS A 399 15.78 0.94 20.44
CA LYS A 399 15.23 1.22 21.78
C LYS A 399 13.75 1.62 21.77
N LEU A 400 13.26 2.18 20.66
CA LEU A 400 11.87 2.59 20.49
C LEU A 400 10.93 1.45 20.05
N TYR A 401 11.46 0.27 19.73
CA TYR A 401 10.72 -0.87 19.20
C TYR A 401 10.83 -2.07 20.14
N GLU A 402 9.87 -2.99 20.03
CA GLU A 402 9.94 -4.27 20.74
C GLU A 402 11.17 -5.07 20.25
N ARG A 403 11.90 -5.67 21.19
CA ARG A 403 13.12 -6.43 20.93
C ARG A 403 12.77 -7.86 20.53
N GLU A 404 13.38 -8.36 19.47
CA GLU A 404 13.56 -9.79 19.29
C GLU A 404 14.89 -10.17 19.96
N GLU A 405 14.86 -11.12 20.89
CA GLU A 405 16.08 -11.66 21.48
C GLU A 405 16.87 -12.41 20.41
N GLY A 406 18.13 -12.00 20.22
CA GLY A 406 19.07 -12.72 19.37
C GLY A 406 19.50 -14.02 20.04
N VAL A 407 19.88 -15.01 19.23
CA VAL A 407 20.52 -16.22 19.75
C VAL A 407 21.97 -15.88 20.06
N GLU A 408 22.38 -15.92 21.32
CA GLU A 408 23.78 -15.83 21.70
C GLU A 408 24.42 -17.22 21.67
N LEU A 409 25.61 -17.34 21.09
CA LEU A 409 26.39 -18.57 21.12
C LEU A 409 27.31 -18.60 22.35
N PRO A 410 27.61 -19.78 22.91
CA PRO A 410 28.63 -19.90 23.94
C PRO A 410 30.01 -19.52 23.39
N ALA A 411 30.96 -19.23 24.28
CA ALA A 411 32.34 -18.99 23.89
C ALA A 411 32.96 -20.30 23.35
N LEU A 412 33.36 -20.29 22.09
CA LEU A 412 33.94 -21.44 21.38
C LEU A 412 35.32 -21.06 20.83
N THR A 413 36.25 -22.03 20.83
CA THR A 413 37.60 -21.83 20.29
C THR A 413 37.89 -22.78 19.13
N VAL A 414 38.67 -22.31 18.16
CA VAL A 414 39.11 -23.16 17.04
C VAL A 414 39.87 -24.35 17.60
N GLY A 415 39.46 -25.54 17.17
CA GLY A 415 40.00 -26.82 17.59
C GLY A 415 39.27 -27.48 18.75
N GLN A 416 38.31 -26.79 19.39
CA GLN A 416 37.48 -27.36 20.46
C GLN A 416 36.66 -28.54 19.96
N ILE A 417 36.69 -29.64 20.71
CA ILE A 417 35.86 -30.83 20.48
C ILE A 417 34.50 -30.59 21.14
N LEU A 418 33.42 -30.90 20.42
CA LEU A 418 32.05 -30.71 20.85
C LEU A 418 31.36 -32.05 21.07
N THR A 419 30.62 -32.16 22.16
CA THR A 419 29.76 -33.33 22.43
C THR A 419 28.45 -33.20 21.67
N LEU A 420 28.23 -34.10 20.70
CA LEU A 420 26.96 -34.22 20.01
C LEU A 420 25.88 -34.75 20.99
N LEU A 421 24.83 -33.98 21.21
CA LEU A 421 23.68 -34.38 22.03
C LEU A 421 22.59 -35.05 21.19
N GLY A 422 22.46 -34.66 19.92
CA GLY A 422 21.46 -35.21 19.02
C GLY A 422 21.58 -34.69 17.59
N LEU A 423 21.05 -35.47 16.64
CA LEU A 423 20.88 -35.08 15.25
C LEU A 423 19.38 -35.06 14.95
N VAL A 424 18.90 -33.96 14.41
CA VAL A 424 17.50 -33.75 14.06
C VAL A 424 17.39 -33.57 12.55
N PRO A 425 17.19 -34.66 11.78
CA PRO A 425 16.80 -34.55 10.38
C PRO A 425 15.36 -34.06 10.30
N SER A 426 15.12 -33.05 9.47
CA SER A 426 13.81 -32.45 9.26
C SER A 426 13.50 -32.36 7.78
N GLN A 427 12.33 -32.88 7.40
CA GLN A 427 11.83 -32.81 6.03
C GLN A 427 11.18 -31.46 5.80
N HIS A 428 11.54 -30.85 4.68
CA HIS A 428 10.98 -29.58 4.24
C HIS A 428 10.55 -29.66 2.78
N PHE A 429 9.71 -28.71 2.40
CA PHE A 429 9.31 -28.51 1.02
C PHE A 429 9.46 -27.04 0.68
N THR A 430 10.05 -26.76 -0.48
CA THR A 430 10.09 -25.40 -1.01
C THR A 430 8.66 -24.86 -1.08
N GLN A 431 8.48 -23.57 -0.78
CA GLN A 431 7.16 -22.93 -0.77
C GLN A 431 6.99 -22.05 -2.01
N PRO A 432 5.77 -21.93 -2.56
CA PRO A 432 5.50 -20.99 -3.64
C PRO A 432 5.70 -19.54 -3.16
N PRO A 433 5.87 -18.57 -4.08
CA PRO A 433 5.93 -17.17 -3.70
C PRO A 433 4.65 -16.75 -2.93
N PRO A 434 4.76 -15.96 -1.86
CA PRO A 434 3.60 -15.63 -1.04
C PRO A 434 2.61 -14.76 -1.83
N ARG A 435 1.30 -15.01 -1.65
CA ARG A 435 0.26 -14.08 -2.13
C ARG A 435 0.50 -12.69 -1.55
N PHE A 436 0.13 -11.67 -2.33
CA PHE A 436 0.17 -10.29 -1.86
C PHE A 436 -0.78 -10.08 -0.68
N ASN A 437 -0.35 -9.27 0.28
CA ASN A 437 -1.20 -8.63 1.30
C ASN A 437 -1.25 -7.11 1.02
N GLU A 438 -1.92 -6.33 1.87
CA GLU A 438 -1.98 -4.86 1.71
C GLU A 438 -0.57 -4.26 1.57
N ALA A 439 0.36 -4.58 2.47
CA ALA A 439 1.70 -4.03 2.46
C ALA A 439 2.49 -4.38 1.19
N SER A 440 2.56 -5.67 0.85
CA SER A 440 3.34 -6.14 -0.31
C SER A 440 2.74 -5.71 -1.64
N LEU A 441 1.42 -5.51 -1.74
CA LEU A 441 0.80 -4.95 -2.95
C LEU A 441 1.14 -3.46 -3.10
N ILE A 442 1.09 -2.67 -2.02
CA ILE A 442 1.50 -1.25 -2.05
C ILE A 442 2.96 -1.14 -2.46
N LYS A 443 3.83 -1.97 -1.87
CA LYS A 443 5.25 -2.04 -2.21
C LYS A 443 5.45 -2.34 -3.70
N ALA A 444 4.75 -3.33 -4.24
CA ALA A 444 4.82 -3.65 -5.67
C ALA A 444 4.33 -2.48 -6.55
N LEU A 445 3.21 -1.84 -6.20
CA LEU A 445 2.70 -0.67 -6.94
C LEU A 445 3.70 0.49 -6.96
N GLU A 446 4.42 0.70 -5.86
CA GLU A 446 5.49 1.70 -5.76
C GLU A 446 6.72 1.31 -6.59
N GLU A 447 7.21 0.07 -6.44
CA GLU A 447 8.40 -0.44 -7.15
C GLU A 447 8.23 -0.43 -8.67
N PHE A 448 7.03 -0.74 -9.15
CA PHE A 448 6.70 -0.68 -10.58
C PHE A 448 6.32 0.73 -11.08
N GLY A 449 6.31 1.76 -10.22
CA GLY A 449 5.96 3.13 -10.62
C GLY A 449 4.50 3.33 -11.02
N ILE A 450 3.62 2.40 -10.66
CA ILE A 450 2.19 2.39 -11.02
C ILE A 450 1.37 3.22 -10.03
N GLY A 451 1.70 3.12 -8.75
CA GLY A 451 1.01 3.84 -7.69
C GLY A 451 1.62 5.23 -7.44
N ARG A 452 0.80 6.08 -6.84
CA ARG A 452 1.15 7.40 -6.28
C ARG A 452 0.54 7.54 -4.89
N PRO A 453 1.08 8.40 -3.99
CA PRO A 453 0.55 8.61 -2.64
C PRO A 453 -0.97 8.73 -2.54
N SER A 454 -1.59 9.47 -3.47
CA SER A 454 -3.04 9.68 -3.53
C SER A 454 -3.86 8.50 -4.08
N THR A 455 -3.22 7.44 -4.58
CA THR A 455 -3.88 6.40 -5.39
C THR A 455 -3.75 4.98 -4.82
N TYR A 456 -2.75 4.69 -3.98
CA TYR A 456 -2.56 3.34 -3.39
C TYR A 456 -3.85 2.80 -2.74
N ALA A 457 -4.42 3.55 -1.79
CA ALA A 457 -5.64 3.15 -1.09
C ALA A 457 -6.88 3.06 -2.00
N PRO A 458 -7.15 4.04 -2.89
CA PRO A 458 -8.22 3.93 -3.88
C PRO A 458 -8.08 2.72 -4.82
N ILE A 459 -6.88 2.40 -5.32
CA ILE A 459 -6.65 1.25 -6.21
C ILE A 459 -7.06 -0.03 -5.50
N ILE A 460 -6.52 -0.27 -4.29
CA ILE A 460 -6.75 -1.48 -3.51
C ILE A 460 -8.22 -1.62 -3.10
N SER A 461 -8.86 -0.52 -2.74
CA SER A 461 -10.30 -0.53 -2.41
C SER A 461 -11.13 -0.86 -3.65
N THR A 462 -10.83 -0.25 -4.79
CA THR A 462 -11.61 -0.40 -6.03
C THR A 462 -11.58 -1.83 -6.56
N ILE A 463 -10.42 -2.50 -6.56
CA ILE A 463 -10.32 -3.88 -7.07
C ILE A 463 -11.10 -4.88 -6.21
N GLN A 464 -11.24 -4.60 -4.91
CA GLN A 464 -12.07 -5.39 -3.98
C GLN A 464 -13.55 -5.07 -4.14
N ASP A 465 -13.93 -3.79 -4.21
CA ASP A 465 -15.31 -3.35 -4.38
C ASP A 465 -15.91 -3.86 -5.70
N ARG A 466 -15.09 -3.96 -6.75
CA ARG A 466 -15.45 -4.55 -8.05
C ARG A 466 -15.39 -6.07 -8.08
N GLN A 467 -15.01 -6.71 -6.97
CA GLN A 467 -14.94 -8.16 -6.81
C GLN A 467 -13.98 -8.86 -7.78
N TYR A 468 -12.95 -8.15 -8.27
CA TYR A 468 -11.87 -8.75 -9.03
C TYR A 468 -10.94 -9.56 -8.14
N VAL A 469 -10.80 -9.13 -6.88
CA VAL A 469 -10.01 -9.81 -5.87
C VAL A 469 -10.81 -9.94 -4.59
N GLU A 470 -10.56 -11.00 -3.84
CA GLU A 470 -11.06 -11.17 -2.47
C GLU A 470 -9.90 -11.30 -1.49
N LYS A 471 -10.17 -10.99 -0.22
CA LYS A 471 -9.19 -11.11 0.85
C LYS A 471 -9.48 -12.35 1.68
N VAL A 472 -8.54 -13.30 1.68
CA VAL A 472 -8.57 -14.55 2.45
C VAL A 472 -7.33 -14.56 3.34
N ASP A 473 -7.51 -14.72 4.65
CA ASP A 473 -6.42 -14.72 5.64
C ASP A 473 -5.44 -13.53 5.48
N LYS A 474 -6.03 -12.33 5.30
CA LYS A 474 -5.33 -11.05 5.07
C LYS A 474 -4.53 -10.96 3.75
N LYS A 475 -4.59 -11.96 2.89
CA LYS A 475 -3.93 -12.01 1.57
C LYS A 475 -4.96 -11.86 0.45
N PHE A 476 -4.55 -11.25 -0.66
CA PHE A 476 -5.36 -11.10 -1.85
C PHE A 476 -5.30 -12.35 -2.69
N GLN A 477 -6.47 -12.80 -3.14
CA GLN A 477 -6.64 -13.85 -4.12
C GLN A 477 -7.50 -13.32 -5.27
N PRO A 478 -7.13 -13.57 -6.55
CA PRO A 478 -7.98 -13.20 -7.67
C PRO A 478 -9.25 -14.06 -7.67
N THR A 479 -10.38 -13.45 -7.99
CA THR A 479 -11.61 -14.21 -8.24
C THR A 479 -11.60 -14.75 -9.68
N ASN A 480 -12.49 -15.69 -10.01
CA ASN A 480 -12.67 -16.12 -11.41
C ASN A 480 -13.04 -14.95 -12.34
N LEU A 481 -13.72 -13.93 -11.80
CA LEU A 481 -13.99 -12.71 -12.53
C LEU A 481 -12.70 -11.90 -12.75
N GLY A 482 -11.84 -11.79 -11.73
CA GLY A 482 -10.52 -11.17 -11.84
C GLY A 482 -9.67 -11.83 -12.93
N PHE A 483 -9.57 -13.16 -12.94
CA PHE A 483 -8.91 -13.91 -14.02
C PHE A 483 -9.51 -13.60 -15.39
N ALA A 484 -10.83 -13.76 -15.56
CA ALA A 484 -11.48 -13.56 -16.85
C ALA A 484 -11.30 -12.14 -17.41
N VAL A 485 -11.39 -11.12 -16.54
CA VAL A 485 -11.17 -9.72 -16.95
C VAL A 485 -9.71 -9.47 -17.26
N ASN A 486 -8.80 -9.95 -16.42
CA ASN A 486 -7.36 -9.84 -16.66
C ASN A 486 -6.96 -10.46 -18.01
N ASP A 487 -7.43 -11.67 -18.28
CA ASP A 487 -7.07 -12.43 -19.47
C ASP A 487 -7.65 -11.80 -20.73
N PHE A 488 -8.89 -11.33 -20.65
CA PHE A 488 -9.48 -10.55 -21.73
C PHE A 488 -8.65 -9.29 -22.02
N LEU A 489 -8.25 -8.54 -20.99
CA LEU A 489 -7.52 -7.29 -21.15
C LEU A 489 -6.11 -7.50 -21.69
N ILE A 490 -5.32 -8.42 -21.14
CA ILE A 490 -3.95 -8.67 -21.59
C ILE A 490 -3.93 -9.21 -23.03
N THR A 491 -4.87 -10.10 -23.36
CA THR A 491 -4.93 -10.69 -24.72
C THR A 491 -5.29 -9.65 -25.77
N ASN A 492 -6.24 -8.75 -25.47
CA ASN A 492 -6.80 -7.84 -26.45
C ASN A 492 -6.19 -6.43 -26.41
N PHE A 493 -5.55 -6.05 -25.31
CA PHE A 493 -4.95 -4.74 -25.08
C PHE A 493 -3.54 -4.88 -24.48
N PRO A 494 -2.64 -5.66 -25.12
CA PRO A 494 -1.35 -6.05 -24.52
C PRO A 494 -0.55 -4.83 -24.09
N THR A 495 -0.39 -3.82 -24.94
CA THR A 495 0.41 -2.62 -24.63
C THR A 495 -0.17 -1.74 -23.53
N ILE A 496 -1.50 -1.64 -23.43
CA ILE A 496 -2.18 -0.61 -22.61
C ILE A 496 -2.20 -0.99 -21.13
N PHE A 497 -2.22 -2.29 -20.84
CA PHE A 497 -2.22 -2.82 -19.47
C PHE A 497 -0.87 -3.47 -19.10
N GLU A 498 0.22 -3.09 -19.79
CA GLU A 498 1.58 -3.37 -19.34
C GLU A 498 1.98 -2.49 -18.15
N TYR A 499 2.84 -3.03 -17.29
CA TYR A 499 3.41 -2.32 -16.14
C TYR A 499 4.13 -1.05 -16.57
N GLN A 500 5.05 -1.18 -17.53
CA GLN A 500 5.87 -0.07 -18.02
C GLN A 500 5.03 1.02 -18.70
N PHE A 501 3.99 0.65 -19.44
CA PHE A 501 3.11 1.63 -20.08
C PHE A 501 2.33 2.44 -19.04
N THR A 502 1.80 1.76 -18.03
CA THR A 502 1.05 2.42 -16.95
C THR A 502 1.95 3.33 -16.13
N ALA A 503 3.17 2.88 -15.81
CA ALA A 503 4.17 3.68 -15.12
C ALA A 503 4.59 4.92 -15.92
N LYS A 504 4.88 4.75 -17.22
CA LYS A 504 5.20 5.85 -18.12
C LYS A 504 4.10 6.91 -18.13
N MET A 505 2.84 6.49 -18.23
CA MET A 505 1.71 7.43 -18.19
C MET A 505 1.61 8.19 -16.86
N GLU A 506 1.89 7.54 -15.72
CA GLU A 506 1.95 8.26 -14.44
C GLU A 506 3.11 9.27 -14.41
N ASP A 507 4.28 8.92 -14.96
CA ASP A 507 5.43 9.82 -15.07
C ASP A 507 5.12 11.01 -15.98
N GLU A 508 4.41 10.81 -17.10
CA GLU A 508 4.00 11.89 -18.00
C GLU A 508 3.00 12.85 -17.36
N LEU A 509 2.10 12.37 -16.51
CA LEU A 509 1.21 13.22 -15.71
C LEU A 509 1.98 14.02 -14.67
N ASP A 510 3.08 13.49 -14.16
CA ASP A 510 3.94 14.20 -13.24
C ASP A 510 4.85 15.22 -13.96
N GLU A 511 5.25 14.95 -15.21
CA GLU A 511 5.89 15.91 -16.10
C GLU A 511 4.94 17.08 -16.44
N VAL A 512 3.64 16.83 -16.62
CA VAL A 512 2.63 17.88 -16.74
C VAL A 512 2.57 18.72 -15.45
N ALA A 513 2.55 18.07 -14.28
CA ALA A 513 2.52 18.75 -12.98
C ALA A 513 3.73 19.67 -12.76
N ASN A 514 4.90 19.30 -13.30
CA ASN A 514 6.12 20.08 -13.25
C ASN A 514 6.27 21.10 -14.41
N GLY A 515 5.30 21.15 -15.34
CA GLY A 515 5.31 22.06 -16.47
C GLY A 515 6.26 21.68 -17.61
N THR A 516 6.84 20.47 -17.59
CA THR A 516 7.74 19.99 -18.65
C THR A 516 7.00 19.37 -19.83
N LYS A 517 5.73 18.97 -19.65
CA LYS A 517 4.83 18.55 -20.73
C LYS A 517 3.51 19.30 -20.71
N GLN A 518 2.90 19.41 -21.88
CA GLN A 518 1.52 19.88 -22.05
C GLN A 518 0.57 18.70 -21.96
N TRP A 519 -0.57 18.88 -21.31
CA TRP A 519 -1.45 17.76 -20.99
C TRP A 519 -2.24 17.22 -22.20
N VAL A 520 -2.69 18.09 -23.11
CA VAL A 520 -3.47 17.69 -24.29
C VAL A 520 -2.69 16.69 -25.17
N PRO A 521 -1.42 16.94 -25.54
CA PRO A 521 -0.61 15.95 -26.25
C PRO A 521 -0.50 14.60 -25.53
N VAL A 522 -0.27 14.59 -24.22
CA VAL A 522 -0.17 13.35 -23.41
C VAL A 522 -1.46 12.52 -23.52
N ILE A 523 -2.62 13.17 -23.42
CA ILE A 523 -3.91 12.50 -23.57
C ILE A 523 -4.12 12.00 -24.99
N LYS A 524 -3.74 12.79 -26.00
CA LYS A 524 -3.88 12.43 -27.42
C LYS A 524 -3.05 11.22 -27.80
N GLU A 525 -1.78 11.20 -27.40
CA GLU A 525 -0.83 10.11 -27.65
C GLU A 525 -1.34 8.78 -27.08
N PHE A 526 -2.08 8.81 -25.97
CA PHE A 526 -2.76 7.65 -25.43
C PHE A 526 -4.08 7.31 -26.14
N TYR A 527 -4.95 8.30 -26.33
CA TYR A 527 -6.35 8.05 -26.68
C TYR A 527 -6.50 7.57 -28.13
N ASP A 528 -5.75 8.15 -29.07
CA ASP A 528 -5.86 7.81 -30.48
C ASP A 528 -5.56 6.32 -30.77
N PRO A 529 -4.44 5.73 -30.30
CA PRO A 529 -4.20 4.30 -30.46
C PRO A 529 -5.19 3.45 -29.65
N PHE A 530 -5.56 3.88 -28.44
CA PHE A 530 -6.53 3.17 -27.61
C PHE A 530 -7.90 3.06 -28.29
N ALA A 531 -8.42 4.15 -28.86
CA ALA A 531 -9.72 4.20 -29.52
C ALA A 531 -9.75 3.29 -30.76
N LYS A 532 -8.70 3.31 -31.59
CA LYS A 532 -8.57 2.42 -32.75
C LYS A 532 -8.57 0.95 -32.33
N LEU A 533 -7.78 0.62 -31.30
CA LEU A 533 -7.70 -0.74 -30.79
C LEU A 533 -9.02 -1.19 -30.16
N LEU A 534 -9.70 -0.32 -29.42
CA LEU A 534 -10.99 -0.60 -28.79
C LEU A 534 -12.06 -0.97 -29.83
N THR A 535 -12.12 -0.24 -30.96
CA THR A 535 -13.05 -0.55 -32.06
C THR A 535 -12.75 -1.94 -32.63
N LYS A 536 -11.49 -2.20 -32.98
CA LYS A 536 -11.05 -3.49 -33.51
C LYS A 536 -11.41 -4.65 -32.58
N VAL A 537 -11.06 -4.55 -31.30
CA VAL A 537 -11.38 -5.58 -30.28
C VAL A 537 -12.89 -5.73 -30.12
N GLY A 538 -13.65 -4.63 -30.21
CA GLY A 538 -15.11 -4.68 -30.16
C GLY A 538 -15.72 -5.60 -31.23
N GLU A 539 -15.16 -5.56 -32.43
CA GLU A 539 -15.57 -6.35 -33.59
C GLU A 539 -15.05 -7.79 -33.51
N THR A 540 -13.76 -7.97 -33.21
CA THR A 540 -13.09 -9.27 -33.36
C THR A 540 -13.09 -10.14 -32.11
N ALA A 541 -13.14 -9.57 -30.90
CA ALA A 541 -12.95 -10.36 -29.69
C ALA A 541 -14.19 -11.21 -29.38
N GLU A 542 -13.97 -12.47 -29.01
CA GLU A 542 -15.04 -13.34 -28.58
C GLU A 542 -15.49 -13.03 -27.15
N ARG A 543 -16.68 -13.54 -26.78
CA ARG A 543 -17.18 -13.42 -25.42
C ARG A 543 -16.47 -14.43 -24.52
N VAL A 544 -15.82 -13.94 -23.47
CA VAL A 544 -15.17 -14.76 -22.45
C VAL A 544 -16.21 -15.29 -21.47
N LYS A 545 -16.19 -16.60 -21.24
CA LYS A 545 -16.96 -17.23 -20.17
C LYS A 545 -16.20 -17.06 -18.86
N VAL A 546 -16.85 -16.47 -17.86
CA VAL A 546 -16.32 -16.44 -16.50
C VAL A 546 -16.52 -17.83 -15.90
N ALA A 547 -15.43 -18.50 -15.50
CA ALA A 547 -15.51 -19.78 -14.84
C ALA A 547 -16.34 -19.68 -13.55
N VAL A 548 -17.17 -20.67 -13.31
CA VAL A 548 -17.99 -20.79 -12.10
C VAL A 548 -17.52 -21.99 -11.31
N GLU A 549 -17.53 -21.88 -9.99
CA GLU A 549 -17.22 -23.00 -9.11
C GLU A 549 -18.45 -23.92 -9.06
N GLU A 550 -18.28 -25.17 -9.48
CA GLU A 550 -19.35 -26.17 -9.45
C GLU A 550 -19.64 -26.64 -8.03
N THR A 551 -20.89 -27.00 -7.75
CA THR A 551 -21.28 -27.68 -6.52
C THR A 551 -22.03 -28.97 -6.82
N ASP A 552 -22.11 -29.85 -5.82
CA ASP A 552 -22.89 -31.09 -5.90
C ASP A 552 -24.40 -30.86 -5.73
N GLU A 553 -24.82 -29.60 -5.54
CA GLU A 553 -26.22 -29.27 -5.29
C GLU A 553 -26.99 -29.14 -6.59
N ILE A 554 -28.20 -29.72 -6.63
CA ILE A 554 -29.08 -29.69 -7.81
C ILE A 554 -30.09 -28.55 -7.66
N CYS A 555 -30.38 -27.90 -8.78
CA CYS A 555 -31.39 -26.86 -8.90
C CYS A 555 -32.79 -27.49 -8.78
N PRO A 556 -33.62 -27.02 -7.84
CA PRO A 556 -34.97 -27.56 -7.67
C PRO A 556 -35.92 -27.17 -8.83
N ASP A 557 -35.60 -26.11 -9.57
CA ASP A 557 -36.49 -25.58 -10.62
C ASP A 557 -36.33 -26.31 -11.96
N ASP A 558 -35.13 -26.82 -12.28
CA ASP A 558 -34.82 -27.41 -13.61
C ASP A 558 -33.91 -28.64 -13.57
N GLY A 559 -33.53 -29.12 -12.39
CA GLY A 559 -32.63 -30.27 -12.24
C GLY A 559 -31.18 -30.02 -12.69
N GLY A 560 -30.83 -28.79 -13.09
CA GLY A 560 -29.45 -28.44 -13.45
C GLY A 560 -28.53 -28.36 -12.23
N LYS A 561 -27.20 -28.35 -12.44
CA LYS A 561 -26.25 -28.13 -11.33
C LYS A 561 -26.38 -26.70 -10.79
N LEU A 562 -26.19 -26.52 -9.48
CA LEU A 562 -25.95 -25.23 -8.87
C LEU A 562 -24.44 -24.92 -8.92
N VAL A 563 -24.14 -23.64 -9.11
CA VAL A 563 -22.77 -23.12 -9.18
C VAL A 563 -22.64 -21.91 -8.27
N VAL A 564 -21.46 -21.71 -7.69
CA VAL A 564 -21.16 -20.53 -6.89
C VAL A 564 -20.93 -19.35 -7.83
N ARG A 565 -21.68 -18.28 -7.59
CA ARG A 565 -21.53 -16.99 -8.26
C ARG A 565 -21.31 -15.90 -7.23
N ILE A 566 -20.65 -14.83 -7.66
CA ILE A 566 -20.40 -13.65 -6.82
C ILE A 566 -21.30 -12.51 -7.28
N GLY A 567 -22.10 -11.99 -6.36
CA GLY A 567 -22.98 -10.85 -6.55
C GLY A 567 -22.75 -9.77 -5.49
N ARG A 568 -23.60 -8.74 -5.48
CA ARG A 568 -23.47 -7.58 -4.60
C ARG A 568 -23.36 -7.94 -3.10
N PHE A 569 -24.01 -9.02 -2.67
CA PHE A 569 -24.03 -9.46 -1.27
C PHE A 569 -23.03 -10.58 -0.96
N GLY A 570 -22.11 -10.86 -1.89
CA GLY A 570 -21.12 -11.93 -1.76
C GLY A 570 -21.47 -13.17 -2.61
N LYS A 571 -20.92 -14.31 -2.22
CA LYS A 571 -21.15 -15.60 -2.88
C LYS A 571 -22.62 -16.01 -2.71
N PHE A 572 -23.20 -16.58 -3.76
CA PHE A 572 -24.54 -17.18 -3.77
C PHE A 572 -24.54 -18.36 -4.75
N LEU A 573 -25.43 -19.32 -4.54
CA LEU A 573 -25.63 -20.41 -5.47
C LEU A 573 -26.65 -20.00 -6.52
N ALA A 574 -26.37 -20.30 -7.79
CA ALA A 574 -27.27 -20.04 -8.91
C ALA A 574 -27.32 -21.27 -9.81
N CYS A 575 -28.43 -21.47 -10.51
CA CYS A 575 -28.48 -22.52 -11.52
C CYS A 575 -27.44 -22.26 -12.63
N ALA A 576 -26.70 -23.31 -13.01
CA ALA A 576 -25.75 -23.28 -14.12
C ALA A 576 -26.41 -22.86 -15.44
N ASN A 577 -27.68 -23.20 -15.62
CA ASN A 577 -28.48 -22.90 -16.83
C ASN A 577 -28.95 -21.43 -16.94
N PHE A 578 -28.54 -20.54 -16.04
CA PHE A 578 -28.83 -19.10 -16.15
C PHE A 578 -28.35 -18.54 -17.51
N PRO A 579 -29.18 -17.76 -18.25
CA PRO A 579 -30.41 -17.10 -17.81
C PRO A 579 -31.72 -17.87 -18.03
N LYS A 580 -31.69 -19.11 -18.53
CA LYS A 580 -32.90 -19.92 -18.78
C LYS A 580 -33.58 -20.32 -17.46
N CYS A 581 -32.79 -20.72 -16.47
CA CYS A 581 -33.25 -20.87 -15.09
C CYS A 581 -32.70 -19.74 -14.22
N LYS A 582 -33.59 -19.10 -13.42
CA LYS A 582 -33.25 -17.96 -12.56
C LYS A 582 -33.14 -18.33 -11.08
N PHE A 583 -33.19 -19.62 -10.75
CA PHE A 583 -33.06 -20.08 -9.37
C PHE A 583 -31.75 -19.57 -8.75
N THR A 584 -31.87 -19.02 -7.54
CA THR A 584 -30.73 -18.64 -6.72
C THR A 584 -31.02 -18.92 -5.27
N LYS A 585 -29.99 -19.29 -4.50
CA LYS A 585 -30.07 -19.39 -3.04
C LYS A 585 -28.81 -18.85 -2.36
N PRO A 586 -28.88 -18.41 -1.09
CA PRO A 586 -27.71 -17.92 -0.36
C PRO A 586 -26.61 -18.99 -0.29
N PHE A 587 -25.35 -18.58 -0.47
CA PHE A 587 -24.20 -19.45 -0.21
C PHE A 587 -23.90 -19.44 1.28
N ALA A 588 -24.19 -20.54 1.97
CA ALA A 588 -23.89 -20.70 3.38
C ALA A 588 -22.55 -21.43 3.52
N LYS A 589 -21.48 -20.71 3.87
CA LYS A 589 -20.20 -21.34 4.22
C LYS A 589 -20.39 -22.02 5.57
N LYS A 590 -20.55 -23.35 5.56
CA LYS A 590 -20.63 -24.16 6.76
C LYS A 590 -19.28 -24.16 7.47
N ILE A 591 -19.30 -23.99 8.77
CA ILE A 591 -18.18 -24.28 9.66
C ILE A 591 -18.30 -25.77 9.98
N ASP A 592 -17.17 -26.47 10.08
CA ASP A 592 -17.13 -27.89 10.46
C ASP A 592 -17.44 -28.07 11.96
N MET A 593 -18.64 -27.63 12.35
CA MET A 593 -19.14 -27.60 13.70
C MET A 593 -20.67 -27.60 13.66
N LYS A 594 -21.29 -28.48 14.46
CA LYS A 594 -22.74 -28.47 14.70
C LYS A 594 -23.13 -27.40 15.71
N CYS A 595 -24.38 -26.95 15.68
CA CYS A 595 -24.88 -25.96 16.63
C CYS A 595 -24.55 -26.38 18.09
N PRO A 596 -23.78 -25.59 18.85
CA PRO A 596 -23.35 -26.00 20.19
C PRO A 596 -24.50 -26.09 21.20
N LYS A 597 -25.68 -25.52 20.89
CA LYS A 597 -26.86 -25.55 21.76
C LYS A 597 -27.71 -26.80 21.57
N CYS A 598 -28.18 -27.04 20.34
CA CYS A 598 -29.07 -28.16 20.06
C CYS A 598 -28.34 -29.39 19.49
N LYS A 599 -27.05 -29.27 19.14
CA LYS A 599 -26.26 -30.31 18.44
C LYS A 599 -26.82 -30.73 17.09
N GLU A 600 -27.87 -30.05 16.62
CA GLU A 600 -28.53 -30.25 15.34
C GLU A 600 -28.27 -29.05 14.41
N GLY A 601 -28.06 -29.32 13.12
CA GLY A 601 -27.77 -28.30 12.12
C GLY A 601 -26.31 -27.82 12.10
N ASP A 602 -25.86 -27.38 10.92
CA ASP A 602 -24.52 -26.85 10.70
C ASP A 602 -24.45 -25.38 11.11
N VAL A 603 -23.35 -24.97 11.76
CA VAL A 603 -23.08 -23.55 12.00
C VAL A 603 -22.60 -22.92 10.71
N ILE A 604 -23.18 -21.77 10.33
CA ILE A 604 -22.86 -21.10 9.06
C ILE A 604 -22.22 -19.73 9.32
N PHE A 605 -21.28 -19.36 8.48
CA PHE A 605 -20.73 -18.01 8.46
C PHE A 605 -21.73 -17.04 7.82
N ARG A 606 -22.14 -15.98 8.53
CA ARG A 606 -22.93 -14.87 7.98
C ARG A 606 -22.13 -13.58 8.05
N ARG A 607 -21.96 -12.92 6.90
CA ARG A 607 -21.43 -11.55 6.84
C ARG A 607 -22.56 -10.58 7.20
N THR A 608 -22.47 -9.90 8.33
CA THR A 608 -23.36 -8.77 8.66
C THR A 608 -22.91 -7.53 7.89
N ARG A 609 -23.82 -6.58 7.64
CA ARG A 609 -23.41 -5.25 7.15
C ARG A 609 -22.47 -4.67 8.21
N SER A 610 -21.21 -4.44 7.84
CA SER A 610 -20.33 -3.55 8.59
C SER A 610 -20.99 -2.18 8.62
N MET A 611 -21.25 -1.66 9.83
CA MET A 611 -21.63 -0.27 10.04
C MET A 611 -20.55 0.67 9.51
#